data_AF-A0A2V8ILM2-F1
#
_entry.id   AF-A0A2V8ILM2-F1
#
_cell.length_a   1.000
_cell.length_b   1.000
_cell.length_c   1.000
_cell.angle_alpha   90.00
_cell.angle_beta   90.00
_cell.angle_gamma   90.00
#
_symmetry.space_group_name_H-M   'P 1'
#
loop_
_entity.id
_entity.type
_entity.pdbx_description
1 polymer ?
#
loop_
_entity_poly.entity_id
_entity_poly.type
_entity_poly.pdbx_seq_one_letter_code
_entity_poly.pdbx_strand_id
1 'polypeptide(L)'
;MAPLSGRLSEAQYEFRIAVRVNNESREVIEGQIPPDEWRVLLNYLDYFDDLAATQLGAGVQIRARIVFNADGTFSCDGELPAADDLAAFLHRLRPFVLENEPTYFLRVCAIIGRRVRHRAIHALLRRQRDEFSGKTFESQMQLTTNGQLVNCERVVRLWLNSYEYHRAADGRDQLARLHTLLPLETTKPLFVSMMIDKARAIREIATVIRLPPNVANAVARSGSESCQIRRNALSIRHRTQPQASERSDRCVRFSLQVLQAL
;
A
#
# COMPACT_ATOMS: atom_id res chain seq x y z
N MET A 1 38.47 -39.68 2.99
CA MET A 1 37.55 -38.64 3.46
C MET A 1 36.65 -38.25 2.30
N ALA A 2 35.43 -38.76 2.29
CA ALA A 2 34.44 -38.49 1.24
C ALA A 2 33.69 -37.18 1.55
N PRO A 3 33.35 -36.36 0.54
CA PRO A 3 32.61 -35.14 0.76
C PRO A 3 31.14 -35.48 1.08
N LEU A 4 30.63 -34.94 2.19
CA LEU A 4 29.22 -34.98 2.54
C LEU A 4 28.42 -34.12 1.55
N SER A 5 28.06 -34.72 0.42
CA SER A 5 26.93 -34.30 -0.41
C SER A 5 25.65 -34.59 0.38
N GLY A 6 25.30 -33.68 1.28
CA GLY A 6 23.99 -33.66 1.93
C GLY A 6 22.95 -33.27 0.90
N ARG A 7 22.20 -34.25 0.39
CA ARG A 7 20.96 -34.02 -0.35
C ARG A 7 20.05 -33.12 0.50
N LEU A 8 19.86 -31.88 0.09
CA LEU A 8 18.71 -31.08 0.53
C LEU A 8 17.49 -31.91 0.16
N SER A 9 16.80 -32.45 1.16
CA SER A 9 15.61 -33.25 0.91
C SER A 9 14.60 -32.41 0.14
N GLU A 10 13.88 -33.04 -0.79
CA GLU A 10 12.70 -32.52 -1.51
C GLU A 10 11.52 -32.31 -0.54
N ALA A 11 11.77 -31.83 0.69
CA ALA A 11 10.79 -31.66 1.73
C ALA A 11 9.90 -30.46 1.40
N GLN A 12 8.70 -30.73 0.90
CA GLN A 12 7.67 -29.71 0.75
C GLN A 12 7.17 -29.28 2.12
N TYR A 13 6.88 -27.98 2.29
CA TYR A 13 6.33 -27.45 3.53
C TYR A 13 4.82 -27.63 3.53
N GLU A 14 4.33 -28.48 4.41
CA GLU A 14 2.90 -28.68 4.63
C GLU A 14 2.32 -27.55 5.49
N PHE A 15 1.16 -27.04 5.09
CA PHE A 15 0.42 -26.07 5.88
C PHE A 15 -1.01 -26.55 6.08
N ARG A 16 -1.58 -26.14 7.22
CA ARG A 16 -2.97 -26.33 7.58
C ARG A 16 -3.50 -25.04 8.16
N ILE A 17 -4.54 -24.47 7.55
CA ILE A 17 -5.11 -23.18 7.96
C ILE A 17 -6.60 -23.38 8.19
N ALA A 18 -7.08 -23.08 9.40
CA ALA A 18 -8.50 -23.00 9.65
C ALA A 18 -9.00 -21.57 9.40
N VAL A 19 -9.91 -21.43 8.44
CA VAL A 19 -10.58 -20.17 8.12
C VAL A 19 -11.98 -20.20 8.72
N ARG A 20 -12.33 -19.15 9.45
CA ARG A 20 -13.69 -18.97 9.96
C ARG A 20 -14.51 -18.23 8.90
N VAL A 21 -15.63 -18.83 8.50
CA VAL A 21 -16.60 -18.23 7.58
C VAL A 21 -17.87 -17.93 8.38
N ASN A 22 -18.30 -16.66 8.38
CA ASN A 22 -19.57 -16.19 8.98
C ASN A 22 -19.83 -16.61 10.45
N ASN A 23 -18.83 -16.50 11.34
CA ASN A 23 -18.93 -16.82 12.78
C ASN A 23 -19.33 -18.25 13.19
N GLU A 24 -19.78 -19.10 12.25
CA GLU A 24 -20.39 -20.40 12.56
C GLU A 24 -19.62 -21.59 11.96
N SER A 25 -19.00 -21.46 10.78
CA SER A 25 -18.27 -22.56 10.15
C SER A 25 -16.75 -22.35 10.14
N ARG A 26 -16.02 -23.44 10.36
CA ARG A 26 -14.55 -23.51 10.19
C ARG A 26 -14.25 -24.39 9.00
N GLU A 27 -13.65 -23.81 7.97
CA GLU A 27 -13.10 -24.55 6.85
C GLU A 27 -11.61 -24.77 7.10
N VAL A 28 -11.14 -25.99 6.88
CA VAL A 28 -9.71 -26.33 6.98
C VAL A 28 -9.14 -26.40 5.57
N ILE A 29 -8.10 -25.61 5.32
CA ILE A 29 -7.37 -25.58 4.05
C ILE A 29 -6.01 -26.20 4.31
N GLU A 30 -5.68 -27.21 3.53
CA GLU A 30 -4.40 -27.90 3.58
C GLU A 30 -3.70 -27.78 2.24
N GLY A 31 -2.37 -27.82 2.26
CA GLY A 31 -1.59 -27.81 1.04
C GLY A 31 -0.10 -27.86 1.30
N GLN A 32 0.66 -27.77 0.21
CA GLN A 32 2.11 -27.90 0.20
C GLN A 32 2.75 -26.73 -0.54
N ILE A 33 3.82 -26.18 0.03
CA ILE A 33 4.63 -25.11 -0.56
C ILE A 33 6.03 -25.68 -0.85
N PRO A 34 6.51 -25.60 -2.11
CA PRO A 34 7.86 -26.01 -2.46
C PRO A 34 8.94 -25.25 -1.66
N PRO A 35 10.12 -25.86 -1.43
CA PRO A 35 11.19 -25.26 -0.63
C PRO A 35 11.66 -23.89 -1.12
N ASP A 36 11.71 -23.68 -2.43
CA ASP A 36 12.14 -22.44 -3.06
C ASP A 36 11.14 -21.30 -2.82
N GLU A 37 9.84 -21.57 -3.01
CA GLU A 37 8.77 -20.62 -2.70
C GLU A 37 8.67 -20.36 -1.20
N TRP A 38 8.82 -21.39 -0.36
CA TRP A 38 8.82 -21.23 1.09
C TRP A 38 9.95 -20.33 1.57
N ARG A 39 11.16 -20.51 1.03
CA ARG A 39 12.30 -19.63 1.31
C ARG A 39 12.03 -18.18 0.94
N VAL A 40 11.32 -17.92 -0.16
CA VAL A 40 10.90 -16.54 -0.51
C VAL A 40 9.94 -15.98 0.54
N LEU A 41 9.01 -16.78 1.07
CA LEU A 41 8.10 -16.35 2.13
C LEU A 41 8.83 -16.07 3.46
N LEU A 42 9.84 -16.88 3.82
CA LEU A 42 10.67 -16.63 4.99
C LEU A 42 11.49 -15.34 4.84
N ASN A 43 12.16 -15.15 3.69
CA ASN A 43 12.90 -13.91 3.43
C ASN A 43 11.99 -12.67 3.46
N TYR A 44 10.75 -12.82 3.00
CA TYR A 44 9.75 -11.74 3.08
C TYR A 44 9.46 -11.36 4.54
N LEU A 45 9.39 -12.34 5.46
CA LEU A 45 9.21 -12.08 6.88
C LEU A 45 10.42 -11.41 7.52
N ASP A 46 11.63 -11.86 7.18
CA ASP A 46 12.87 -11.27 7.71
C ASP A 46 12.98 -9.79 7.30
N TYR A 47 12.76 -9.49 6.01
CA TYR A 47 12.72 -8.10 5.52
C TYR A 47 11.57 -7.30 6.12
N PHE A 48 10.47 -7.96 6.49
CA PHE A 48 9.34 -7.27 7.09
C PHE A 48 9.66 -6.88 8.54
N ASP A 49 10.35 -7.72 9.31
CA ASP A 49 10.82 -7.35 10.64
C ASP A 49 11.76 -6.14 10.60
N ASP A 50 12.66 -6.13 9.62
CA ASP A 50 13.54 -5.01 9.33
C ASP A 50 12.78 -3.72 8.97
N LEU A 51 11.69 -3.82 8.20
CA LEU A 51 10.82 -2.69 7.88
C LEU A 51 10.03 -2.23 9.11
N ALA A 52 9.45 -3.15 9.86
CA ALA A 52 8.62 -2.88 11.04
C ALA A 52 9.41 -2.24 12.18
N ALA A 53 10.73 -2.47 12.24
CA ALA A 53 11.63 -1.83 13.18
C ALA A 53 11.85 -0.33 12.88
N THR A 54 11.51 0.16 11.68
CA THR A 54 11.55 1.59 11.37
C THR A 54 10.38 2.33 12.00
N GLN A 55 10.57 3.60 12.34
CA GLN A 55 9.51 4.42 12.95
C GLN A 55 8.24 4.47 12.09
N LEU A 56 8.39 4.61 10.77
CA LEU A 56 7.27 4.63 9.83
C LEU A 56 6.66 3.24 9.61
N GLY A 57 7.49 2.18 9.60
CA GLY A 57 7.03 0.81 9.45
C GLY A 57 6.20 0.29 10.63
N ALA A 58 6.41 0.85 11.84
CA ALA A 58 5.59 0.58 13.01
C ALA A 58 4.13 1.08 12.86
N GLY A 59 3.82 1.89 11.84
CA GLY A 59 2.47 2.33 11.52
C GLY A 59 2.14 3.76 11.93
N VAL A 60 3.14 4.65 11.96
CA VAL A 60 2.93 6.08 12.18
C VAL A 60 2.04 6.66 11.08
N GLN A 61 1.10 7.53 11.48
CA GLN A 61 0.26 8.28 10.56
C GLN A 61 0.92 9.62 10.25
N ILE A 62 0.98 9.97 8.96
CA ILE A 62 1.35 11.31 8.52
C ILE A 62 0.08 12.15 8.43
N ARG A 63 0.11 13.33 9.03
CA ARG A 63 -0.94 14.34 8.83
C ARG A 63 -0.51 15.25 7.69
N ALA A 64 -1.34 15.30 6.66
CA ALA A 64 -1.23 16.26 5.57
C ALA A 64 -2.54 17.04 5.47
N ARG A 65 -2.43 18.36 5.40
CA ARG A 65 -3.53 19.30 5.15
C ARG A 65 -3.36 19.80 3.73
N ILE A 66 -4.31 19.48 2.86
CA ILE A 66 -4.38 20.03 1.52
C ILE A 66 -5.33 21.23 1.55
N VAL A 67 -4.84 22.39 1.15
CA VAL A 67 -5.59 23.65 1.04
C VAL A 67 -5.70 24.01 -0.42
N PHE A 68 -6.92 24.31 -0.86
CA PHE A 68 -7.18 24.90 -2.17
C PHE A 68 -7.26 26.41 -2.02
N ASN A 69 -6.35 27.13 -2.67
CA ASN A 69 -6.24 28.57 -2.57
C ASN A 69 -7.17 29.26 -3.57
N ALA A 70 -7.53 30.50 -3.28
CA ALA A 70 -8.45 31.29 -4.11
C ALA A 70 -7.88 31.63 -5.50
N ASP A 71 -6.57 31.58 -5.67
CA ASP A 71 -5.87 31.75 -6.95
C ASP A 71 -5.87 30.48 -7.83
N GLY A 72 -6.53 29.41 -7.36
CA GLY A 72 -6.61 28.13 -8.06
C GLY A 72 -5.39 27.22 -7.82
N THR A 73 -4.45 27.63 -6.97
CA THR A 73 -3.31 26.79 -6.56
C THR A 73 -3.69 25.85 -5.41
N PHE A 74 -2.86 24.84 -5.20
CA PHE A 74 -2.95 23.95 -4.04
C PHE A 74 -1.72 24.17 -3.17
N SER A 75 -1.92 24.26 -1.86
CA SER A 75 -0.86 24.06 -0.88
C SER A 75 -1.14 22.80 -0.08
N CYS A 76 -0.08 22.12 0.31
CA CYS A 76 -0.15 20.96 1.18
C CYS A 76 0.80 21.25 2.32
N ASP A 77 0.25 21.36 3.51
CA ASP A 77 0.96 21.51 4.76
C ASP A 77 0.96 20.16 5.45
N GLY A 78 2.10 19.50 5.49
CA GLY A 78 2.24 18.18 6.10
C GLY A 78 3.58 18.09 6.80
N GLU A 79 3.55 17.64 8.04
CA GLU A 79 4.77 17.38 8.79
C GLU A 79 5.36 16.08 8.24
N LEU A 80 6.39 16.22 7.41
CA LEU A 80 7.15 15.08 6.93
C LEU A 80 7.96 14.50 8.10
N PRO A 81 8.13 13.17 8.14
CA PRO A 81 9.10 12.55 9.04
C PRO A 81 10.50 13.12 8.82
N ALA A 82 11.38 12.99 9.81
CA ALA A 82 12.76 13.40 9.65
C ALA A 82 13.38 12.69 8.42
N ALA A 83 14.28 13.38 7.73
CA ALA A 83 14.84 12.91 6.47
C ALA A 83 15.48 11.51 6.60
N ASP A 84 16.20 11.28 7.71
CA ASP A 84 16.86 10.01 8.00
C ASP A 84 15.85 8.88 8.27
N ASP A 85 14.75 9.17 8.99
CA ASP A 85 13.68 8.20 9.23
C ASP A 85 12.96 7.80 7.95
N LEU A 86 12.68 8.79 7.08
CA LEU A 86 12.10 8.55 5.77
C LEU A 86 13.04 7.73 4.88
N ALA A 87 14.33 8.08 4.85
CA ALA A 87 15.32 7.36 4.06
C ALA A 87 15.47 5.91 4.53
N ALA A 88 15.56 5.68 5.85
CA ALA A 88 15.61 4.35 6.43
C ALA A 88 14.37 3.53 6.07
N PHE A 89 13.17 4.11 6.22
CA PHE A 89 11.91 3.47 5.85
C PHE A 89 11.88 3.08 4.38
N LEU A 90 12.15 4.01 3.46
CA LEU A 90 12.13 3.73 2.01
C LEU A 90 13.17 2.68 1.62
N HIS A 91 14.34 2.71 2.25
CA HIS A 91 15.38 1.71 2.02
C HIS A 91 14.92 0.30 2.44
N ARG A 92 14.32 0.16 3.64
CA ARG A 92 13.77 -1.13 4.11
C ARG A 92 12.53 -1.58 3.35
N LEU A 93 11.82 -0.66 2.71
CA LEU A 93 10.64 -0.96 1.89
C LEU A 93 11.00 -1.48 0.49
N ARG A 94 12.21 -1.17 0.01
CA ARG A 94 12.70 -1.49 -1.34
C ARG A 94 12.51 -2.96 -1.77
N PRO A 95 12.82 -3.98 -0.93
CA PRO A 95 12.68 -5.39 -1.32
C PRO A 95 11.25 -5.81 -1.69
N PHE A 96 10.26 -5.04 -1.26
CA PHE A 96 8.84 -5.30 -1.50
C PHE A 96 8.30 -4.55 -2.72
N VAL A 97 8.96 -3.47 -3.13
CA VAL A 97 8.47 -2.53 -4.15
C VAL A 97 9.15 -2.73 -5.50
N LEU A 98 10.42 -3.13 -5.51
CA LEU A 98 11.14 -3.36 -6.76
C LEU A 98 10.79 -4.72 -7.39
N GLU A 99 10.44 -4.71 -8.67
CA GLU A 99 9.91 -5.90 -9.37
C GLU A 99 10.94 -7.01 -9.58
N ASN A 100 12.22 -6.66 -9.63
CA ASN A 100 13.32 -7.61 -9.78
C ASN A 100 13.64 -8.36 -8.47
N GLU A 101 13.17 -7.86 -7.33
CA GLU A 101 13.45 -8.46 -6.03
C GLU A 101 12.64 -9.76 -5.82
N PRO A 102 13.24 -10.83 -5.25
CA PRO A 102 12.55 -12.08 -4.95
C PRO A 102 11.29 -11.88 -4.10
N THR A 103 11.35 -10.95 -3.14
CA THR A 103 10.30 -10.64 -2.17
C THR A 103 9.33 -9.57 -2.65
N TYR A 104 9.34 -9.23 -3.94
CA TYR A 104 8.41 -8.29 -4.52
C TYR A 104 6.96 -8.63 -4.14
N PHE A 105 6.22 -7.64 -3.63
CA PHE A 105 4.92 -7.85 -3.00
C PHE A 105 3.93 -8.62 -3.88
N LEU A 106 3.83 -8.27 -5.17
CA LEU A 106 2.90 -8.96 -6.08
C LEU A 106 3.33 -10.39 -6.37
N ARG A 107 4.64 -10.68 -6.37
CA ARG A 107 5.18 -12.04 -6.53
C ARG A 107 4.82 -12.91 -5.33
N VAL A 108 4.99 -12.39 -4.11
CA VAL A 108 4.59 -13.09 -2.88
C VAL A 108 3.08 -13.30 -2.82
N CYS A 109 2.28 -12.29 -3.17
CA CYS A 109 0.84 -12.47 -3.33
C CYS A 109 0.46 -13.54 -4.36
N ALA A 110 1.26 -13.73 -5.42
CA ALA A 110 1.03 -14.76 -6.41
C ALA A 110 1.38 -16.16 -5.89
N ILE A 111 2.48 -16.31 -5.13
CA ILE A 111 2.85 -17.56 -4.45
C ILE A 111 1.68 -17.99 -3.53
N ILE A 112 1.25 -17.12 -2.62
CA ILE A 112 0.17 -17.42 -1.67
C ILE A 112 -1.12 -17.77 -2.42
N GLY A 113 -1.51 -16.98 -3.43
CA GLY A 113 -2.73 -17.22 -4.19
C GLY A 113 -2.73 -18.51 -5.02
N ARG A 114 -1.55 -19.02 -5.43
CA ARG A 114 -1.45 -20.32 -6.11
C ARG A 114 -1.58 -21.49 -5.16
N ARG A 115 -1.03 -21.34 -3.94
CA ARG A 115 -0.93 -22.41 -2.93
C ARG A 115 -2.17 -22.51 -2.05
N VAL A 116 -2.78 -21.39 -1.71
CA VAL A 116 -3.94 -21.32 -0.82
C VAL A 116 -5.19 -20.99 -1.62
N ARG A 117 -5.82 -22.01 -2.19
CA ARG A 117 -7.02 -21.87 -3.04
C ARG A 117 -8.28 -21.74 -2.20
N HIS A 118 -8.50 -20.56 -1.61
CA HIS A 118 -9.70 -20.27 -0.83
C HIS A 118 -10.23 -18.87 -1.11
N ARG A 119 -11.55 -18.75 -1.27
CA ARG A 119 -12.21 -17.49 -1.69
C ARG A 119 -11.87 -16.32 -0.76
N ALA A 120 -11.88 -16.53 0.56
CA ALA A 120 -11.57 -15.46 1.52
C ALA A 120 -10.11 -14.99 1.41
N ILE A 121 -9.18 -15.91 1.13
CA ILE A 121 -7.76 -15.58 0.95
C ILE A 121 -7.58 -14.81 -0.36
N HIS A 122 -8.20 -15.24 -1.45
CA HIS A 122 -8.18 -14.48 -2.71
C HIS A 122 -8.79 -13.08 -2.57
N ALA A 123 -9.87 -12.93 -1.80
CA ALA A 123 -10.48 -11.62 -1.52
C ALA A 123 -9.53 -10.72 -0.70
N LEU A 124 -8.87 -11.27 0.32
CA LEU A 124 -7.85 -10.58 1.10
C LEU A 124 -6.69 -10.13 0.19
N LEU A 125 -6.11 -11.05 -0.60
CA LEU A 125 -5.01 -10.75 -1.51
C LEU A 125 -5.39 -9.66 -2.51
N ARG A 126 -6.63 -9.69 -3.05
CA ARG A 126 -7.12 -8.64 -3.95
C ARG A 126 -7.15 -7.28 -3.24
N ARG A 127 -7.74 -7.21 -2.05
CA ARG A 127 -7.79 -5.97 -1.26
C ARG A 127 -6.39 -5.42 -0.99
N GLN A 128 -5.44 -6.27 -0.59
CA GLN A 128 -4.07 -5.82 -0.30
C GLN A 128 -3.33 -5.38 -1.58
N ARG A 129 -3.61 -5.96 -2.75
CA ARG A 129 -3.09 -5.46 -4.03
C ARG A 129 -3.66 -4.10 -4.40
N ASP A 130 -4.95 -3.87 -4.16
CA ASP A 130 -5.58 -2.57 -4.41
C ASP A 130 -5.03 -1.49 -3.47
N GLU A 131 -4.80 -1.81 -2.19
CA GLU A 131 -4.10 -0.93 -1.23
C GLU A 131 -2.65 -0.65 -1.69
N PHE A 132 -1.87 -1.70 -1.96
CA PHE A 132 -0.47 -1.58 -2.37
C PHE A 132 -0.31 -0.79 -3.67
N SER A 133 -1.22 -0.92 -4.63
CA SER A 133 -1.18 -0.18 -5.90
C SER A 133 -1.72 1.26 -5.78
N GLY A 134 -2.13 1.69 -4.59
CA GLY A 134 -2.66 3.04 -4.38
C GLY A 134 -4.07 3.25 -4.93
N LYS A 135 -4.76 2.21 -5.43
CA LYS A 135 -6.14 2.33 -5.92
C LYS A 135 -7.11 2.71 -4.81
N THR A 136 -6.89 2.22 -3.59
CA THR A 136 -7.67 2.66 -2.43
C THR A 136 -7.52 4.17 -2.24
N PHE A 137 -6.29 4.68 -2.24
CA PHE A 137 -5.99 6.11 -2.09
C PHE A 137 -6.60 6.94 -3.23
N GLU A 138 -6.42 6.51 -4.47
CA GLU A 138 -6.99 7.14 -5.67
C GLU A 138 -8.53 7.20 -5.61
N SER A 139 -9.18 6.14 -5.10
CA SER A 139 -10.64 6.11 -4.99
C SER A 139 -11.21 7.11 -3.96
N GLN A 140 -10.38 7.50 -2.98
CA GLN A 140 -10.74 8.48 -1.96
C GLN A 140 -10.46 9.91 -2.43
N MET A 141 -9.39 10.10 -3.20
CA MET A 141 -8.97 11.41 -3.69
C MET A 141 -8.27 11.25 -5.04
N GLN A 142 -8.64 12.08 -6.02
CA GLN A 142 -7.94 12.15 -7.32
C GLN A 142 -7.34 13.53 -7.50
N LEU A 143 -6.01 13.58 -7.56
CA LEU A 143 -5.26 14.80 -7.85
C LEU A 143 -4.83 14.77 -9.31
N THR A 144 -5.32 15.71 -10.12
CA THR A 144 -4.96 15.79 -11.54
C THR A 144 -4.23 17.09 -11.86
N THR A 145 -3.25 17.01 -12.74
CA THR A 145 -2.51 18.17 -13.27
C THR A 145 -2.31 17.96 -14.76
N ASN A 146 -2.70 18.94 -15.58
CA ASN A 146 -2.66 18.83 -17.04
C ASN A 146 -3.39 17.58 -17.58
N GLY A 147 -4.51 17.21 -16.95
CA GLY A 147 -5.28 16.01 -17.29
C GLY A 147 -4.63 14.68 -16.89
N GLN A 148 -3.49 14.70 -16.18
CA GLN A 148 -2.80 13.50 -15.70
C GLN A 148 -3.00 13.32 -14.20
N LEU A 149 -3.31 12.09 -13.79
CA LEU A 149 -3.41 11.72 -12.38
C LEU A 149 -2.02 11.71 -11.72
N VAL A 150 -1.87 12.48 -10.63
CA VAL A 150 -0.62 12.70 -9.90
C VAL A 150 -0.46 11.70 -8.76
N ASN A 151 -1.51 11.44 -7.99
CA ASN A 151 -1.45 10.51 -6.85
C ASN A 151 -1.74 9.05 -7.26
N CYS A 152 -1.01 8.57 -8.26
CA CYS A 152 -1.12 7.20 -8.75
C CYS A 152 0.21 6.45 -8.67
N GLU A 153 0.14 5.12 -8.72
CA GLU A 153 1.31 4.22 -8.66
C GLU A 153 2.43 4.61 -9.64
N ARG A 154 2.06 4.98 -10.86
CA ARG A 154 3.03 5.35 -11.92
C ARG A 154 3.88 6.54 -11.49
N VAL A 155 3.26 7.57 -10.91
CA VAL A 155 3.96 8.81 -10.52
C VAL A 155 4.75 8.58 -9.23
N VAL A 156 4.21 7.83 -8.27
CA VAL A 156 4.97 7.44 -7.06
C VAL A 156 6.22 6.65 -7.43
N ARG A 157 6.11 5.69 -8.37
CA ARG A 157 7.26 4.92 -8.84
C ARG A 157 8.27 5.79 -9.57
N LEU A 158 7.81 6.74 -10.38
CA LEU A 158 8.68 7.72 -11.02
C LEU A 158 9.44 8.53 -9.96
N TRP A 159 8.77 8.98 -8.89
CA TRP A 159 9.40 9.70 -7.78
C TRP A 159 10.46 8.85 -7.08
N LEU A 160 10.11 7.63 -6.66
CA LEU A 160 11.03 6.71 -6.01
C LEU A 160 12.29 6.47 -6.86
N ASN A 161 12.12 6.20 -8.16
CA ASN A 161 13.26 5.92 -9.04
C ASN A 161 14.13 7.16 -9.29
N SER A 162 13.53 8.36 -9.37
CA SER A 162 14.22 9.61 -9.72
C SER A 162 14.94 10.28 -8.55
N TYR A 163 14.45 10.06 -7.33
CA TYR A 163 14.96 10.75 -6.13
C TYR A 163 15.54 9.79 -5.09
N GLU A 164 14.94 8.61 -4.91
CA GLU A 164 15.23 7.77 -3.74
C GLU A 164 16.09 6.54 -4.08
N TYR A 165 15.86 5.88 -5.23
CA TYR A 165 16.48 4.59 -5.54
C TYR A 165 17.59 4.65 -6.58
N HIS A 166 17.28 5.15 -7.78
CA HIS A 166 18.20 5.08 -8.92
C HIS A 166 18.76 6.45 -9.33
N ARG A 167 18.18 7.55 -8.82
CA ARG A 167 18.57 8.94 -9.14
C ARG A 167 18.62 9.21 -10.66
N ALA A 168 17.75 8.55 -11.43
CA ALA A 168 17.72 8.67 -12.89
C ALA A 168 17.36 10.10 -13.32
N ALA A 169 18.21 10.72 -14.14
CA ALA A 169 18.05 12.11 -14.57
C ALA A 169 16.74 12.34 -15.36
N ASP A 170 16.43 11.45 -16.30
CA ASP A 170 15.25 11.57 -17.18
C ASP A 170 13.92 11.58 -16.41
N GLY A 171 13.86 10.89 -15.27
CA GLY A 171 12.66 10.84 -14.46
C GLY A 171 12.38 12.14 -13.70
N ARG A 172 13.41 12.93 -13.40
CA ARG A 172 13.26 14.24 -12.74
C ARG A 172 12.60 15.25 -13.65
N ASP A 173 12.97 15.27 -14.93
CA ASP A 173 12.36 16.16 -15.93
C ASP A 173 10.88 15.81 -16.14
N GLN A 174 10.55 14.52 -16.13
CA GLN A 174 9.16 14.07 -16.24
C GLN A 174 8.32 14.46 -15.01
N LEU A 175 8.88 14.36 -13.79
CA LEU A 175 8.25 14.86 -12.57
C LEU A 175 8.10 16.39 -12.61
N ALA A 176 9.13 17.13 -13.02
CA ALA A 176 9.05 18.59 -13.11
C ALA A 176 7.89 19.06 -14.00
N ARG A 177 7.66 18.38 -15.14
CA ARG A 177 6.53 18.66 -16.05
C ARG A 177 5.16 18.33 -15.47
N LEU A 178 5.09 17.31 -14.61
CA LEU A 178 3.86 16.93 -13.90
C LEU A 178 3.54 17.89 -12.75
N HIS A 179 4.58 18.47 -12.15
CA HIS A 179 4.50 19.30 -10.94
C HIS A 179 4.58 20.81 -11.21
N THR A 180 4.33 21.24 -12.45
CA THR A 180 4.35 22.68 -12.82
C THR A 180 3.34 23.52 -12.04
N LEU A 181 2.15 22.97 -11.77
CA LEU A 181 1.09 23.65 -10.98
C LEU A 181 1.07 23.24 -9.50
N LEU A 182 1.74 22.14 -9.17
CA LEU A 182 1.73 21.49 -7.86
C LEU A 182 3.17 21.05 -7.57
N PRO A 183 4.01 21.89 -6.95
CA PRO A 183 5.41 21.58 -6.72
C PRO A 183 5.60 20.22 -6.04
N LEU A 184 6.72 19.55 -6.34
CA LEU A 184 7.00 18.21 -5.80
C LEU A 184 6.93 18.20 -4.26
N GLU A 185 7.51 19.20 -3.61
CA GLU A 185 7.49 19.37 -2.15
C GLU A 185 6.06 19.41 -1.58
N THR A 186 5.12 19.99 -2.32
CA THR A 186 3.70 20.01 -1.96
C THR A 186 3.06 18.63 -2.08
N THR A 187 3.50 17.80 -3.01
CA THR A 187 2.93 16.46 -3.23
C THR A 187 3.64 15.33 -2.48
N LYS A 188 4.85 15.59 -1.98
CA LYS A 188 5.68 14.61 -1.27
C LYS A 188 4.96 13.99 -0.06
N PRO A 189 4.23 14.73 0.79
CA PRO A 189 3.45 14.12 1.88
C PRO A 189 2.41 13.10 1.40
N LEU A 190 1.84 13.28 0.20
CA LEU A 190 0.91 12.32 -0.40
C LEU A 190 1.64 11.06 -0.83
N PHE A 191 2.81 11.19 -1.46
CA PHE A 191 3.61 10.04 -1.84
C PHE A 191 4.06 9.24 -0.63
N VAL A 192 4.52 9.90 0.43
CA VAL A 192 4.89 9.21 1.67
C VAL A 192 3.67 8.51 2.29
N SER A 193 2.49 9.13 2.30
CA SER A 193 1.24 8.47 2.72
C SER A 193 0.96 7.19 1.91
N MET A 194 1.11 7.24 0.59
CA MET A 194 0.96 6.06 -0.26
C MET A 194 2.02 4.98 0.03
N MET A 195 3.24 5.36 0.43
CA MET A 195 4.26 4.39 0.87
C MET A 195 3.91 3.74 2.22
N ILE A 196 3.28 4.47 3.13
CA ILE A 196 2.77 3.93 4.39
C ILE A 196 1.62 2.94 4.12
N ASP A 197 0.73 3.25 3.19
CA ASP A 197 -0.34 2.32 2.77
C ASP A 197 0.25 1.03 2.15
N LYS A 198 1.33 1.13 1.36
CA LYS A 198 2.09 -0.05 0.90
C LYS A 198 2.65 -0.86 2.06
N ALA A 199 3.27 -0.21 3.06
CA ALA A 199 3.79 -0.88 4.24
C ALA A 199 2.68 -1.59 5.05
N ARG A 200 1.49 -0.98 5.13
CA ARG A 200 0.30 -1.62 5.72
C ARG A 200 -0.07 -2.89 4.95
N ALA A 201 -0.17 -2.82 3.63
CA ALA A 201 -0.48 -3.99 2.81
C ALA A 201 0.58 -5.10 2.97
N ILE A 202 1.86 -4.73 3.03
CA ILE A 202 2.98 -5.65 3.26
C ILE A 202 2.83 -6.38 4.59
N ARG A 203 2.51 -5.65 5.67
CA ARG A 203 2.26 -6.21 7.00
C ARG A 203 1.10 -7.19 7.00
N GLU A 204 -0.01 -6.88 6.35
CA GLU A 204 -1.16 -7.79 6.27
C GLU A 204 -0.78 -9.12 5.62
N ILE A 205 0.06 -9.08 4.57
CA ILE A 205 0.59 -10.30 3.95
C ILE A 205 1.59 -11.03 4.87
N ALA A 206 2.46 -10.30 5.58
CA ALA A 206 3.35 -10.90 6.57
C ALA A 206 2.58 -11.64 7.67
N THR A 207 1.47 -11.07 8.15
CA THR A 207 0.56 -11.72 9.10
C THR A 207 0.01 -13.02 8.54
N VAL A 208 -0.43 -13.05 7.26
CA VAL A 208 -0.91 -14.28 6.61
C VAL A 208 0.17 -15.36 6.56
N ILE A 209 1.42 -14.98 6.25
CA ILE A 209 2.55 -15.93 6.19
C ILE A 209 2.91 -16.45 7.60
N ARG A 210 2.84 -15.60 8.63
CA ARG A 210 3.16 -15.95 10.02
C ARG A 210 2.13 -16.84 10.70
N LEU A 211 0.91 -16.94 10.17
CA LEU A 211 -0.11 -17.80 10.76
C LEU A 211 0.47 -19.22 10.93
N PRO A 212 0.65 -19.70 12.18
CA PRO A 212 1.24 -21.00 12.39
C PRO A 212 0.41 -22.08 11.69
N PRO A 213 1.03 -23.15 11.15
CA PRO A 213 0.30 -24.29 10.60
C PRO A 213 -0.66 -24.95 11.60
N ASN A 214 -0.53 -24.63 12.90
CA ASN A 214 -1.34 -25.18 13.98
C ASN A 214 -2.18 -24.15 14.74
N VAL A 215 -2.21 -22.87 14.34
CA VAL A 215 -3.02 -21.84 15.02
C VAL A 215 -4.02 -21.22 14.05
N ALA A 216 -5.21 -21.79 14.13
CA ALA A 216 -6.46 -21.23 13.65
C ALA A 216 -6.67 -19.81 14.18
N ASN A 217 -6.65 -18.80 13.30
CA ASN A 217 -7.51 -17.61 13.34
C ASN A 217 -7.15 -16.66 12.18
N ALA A 218 -7.48 -17.05 10.94
CA ALA A 218 -7.69 -16.06 9.89
C ALA A 218 -9.09 -15.45 10.09
N VAL A 219 -9.17 -14.30 10.76
CA VAL A 219 -10.41 -13.52 10.83
C VAL A 219 -10.59 -12.83 9.48
N ALA A 220 -11.22 -13.53 8.54
CA ALA A 220 -11.89 -12.85 7.44
C ALA A 220 -13.08 -12.11 8.06
N ARG A 221 -12.92 -10.81 8.33
CA ARG A 221 -14.09 -9.93 8.53
C ARG A 221 -14.83 -9.87 7.19
N SER A 222 -15.65 -10.87 6.92
CA SER A 222 -16.70 -10.81 5.91
C SER A 222 -17.78 -9.89 6.47
N GLY A 223 -17.61 -8.58 6.25
CA GLY A 223 -18.67 -7.62 6.46
C GLY A 223 -19.74 -7.81 5.40
N SER A 224 -20.68 -8.71 5.66
CA SER A 224 -22.08 -8.53 5.26
C SER A 224 -22.72 -7.52 6.22
N GLU A 225 -22.19 -6.31 6.22
CA GLU A 225 -22.92 -5.13 6.65
C GLU A 225 -22.86 -4.22 5.46
N SER A 226 -23.99 -4.14 4.75
CA SER A 226 -24.51 -2.93 4.15
C SER A 226 -23.53 -1.78 4.16
N CYS A 227 -22.54 -1.81 3.25
CA CYS A 227 -21.79 -0.62 2.95
C CYS A 227 -22.76 0.25 2.16
N GLN A 228 -23.61 0.98 2.89
CA GLN A 228 -24.08 2.28 2.47
C GLN A 228 -22.81 3.14 2.35
N ILE A 229 -22.07 2.91 1.28
CA ILE A 229 -21.24 3.95 0.68
C ILE A 229 -22.26 5.01 0.30
N ARG A 230 -22.43 6.01 1.18
CA ARG A 230 -22.94 7.30 0.72
C ARG A 230 -22.00 7.72 -0.41
N ARG A 231 -22.46 7.50 -1.64
CA ARG A 231 -21.86 8.04 -2.86
C ARG A 231 -21.90 9.55 -2.75
N ASN A 232 -20.92 10.14 -2.11
CA ASN A 232 -20.53 11.50 -2.44
C ASN A 232 -19.58 11.40 -3.63
N ALA A 233 -20.17 11.10 -4.79
CA ALA A 233 -19.52 11.41 -6.04
C ALA A 233 -19.40 12.94 -6.11
N LEU A 234 -18.21 13.47 -5.83
CA LEU A 234 -17.83 14.81 -6.24
C LEU A 234 -17.64 14.78 -7.76
N SER A 235 -18.77 14.77 -8.47
CA SER A 235 -18.83 15.06 -9.90
C SER A 235 -18.91 16.58 -10.05
N ILE A 236 -17.77 17.25 -10.11
CA ILE A 236 -17.74 18.65 -10.54
C ILE A 236 -17.85 18.67 -12.08
N ARG A 237 -19.08 18.78 -12.59
CA ARG A 237 -19.32 19.17 -13.98
C ARG A 237 -19.36 20.69 -14.03
N HIS A 238 -18.45 21.29 -14.81
CA HIS A 238 -18.55 22.69 -15.20
C HIS A 238 -19.84 22.92 -15.99
N ARG A 239 -20.69 23.83 -15.51
CA ARG A 239 -21.70 24.52 -16.31
C ARG A 239 -21.44 26.02 -16.19
N THR A 240 -21.32 26.66 -17.34
CA THR A 240 -20.93 28.05 -17.55
C THR A 240 -22.04 29.05 -17.16
N GLN A 241 -21.65 30.04 -16.33
CA GLN A 241 -22.11 31.45 -16.23
C GLN A 241 -23.59 31.80 -15.89
N PRO A 242 -23.89 33.06 -15.48
CA PRO A 242 -23.18 33.95 -14.56
C PRO A 242 -24.14 34.64 -13.54
N GLN A 243 -23.65 35.12 -12.39
CA GLN A 243 -23.86 36.49 -11.85
C GLN A 243 -23.53 36.63 -10.35
N ALA A 244 -22.76 37.69 -10.09
CA ALA A 244 -22.65 38.60 -8.95
C ALA A 244 -22.88 38.14 -7.49
N SER A 245 -21.87 38.52 -6.70
CA SER A 245 -21.88 38.94 -5.29
C SER A 245 -22.43 37.95 -4.25
N GLU A 246 -21.50 37.32 -3.52
CA GLU A 246 -21.34 37.56 -2.08
C GLU A 246 -20.10 36.81 -1.57
N ARG A 247 -19.25 37.54 -0.81
CA ARG A 247 -18.12 37.00 -0.08
C ARG A 247 -18.63 35.95 0.92
N SER A 248 -18.38 34.69 0.63
CA SER A 248 -18.52 33.60 1.58
C SER A 248 -17.21 32.82 1.57
N ASP A 249 -16.37 33.06 2.58
CA ASP A 249 -15.23 32.21 2.92
C ASP A 249 -15.75 30.82 3.26
N ARG A 250 -15.97 29.99 2.23
CA ARG A 250 -16.26 28.58 2.39
C ARG A 250 -14.94 27.84 2.58
N CYS A 251 -14.45 27.87 3.82
CA CYS A 251 -13.42 26.96 4.29
C CYS A 251 -14.02 25.54 4.32
N VAL A 252 -13.75 24.73 3.29
CA VAL A 252 -14.09 23.31 3.30
C VAL A 252 -13.03 22.60 4.14
N ARG A 253 -13.32 22.38 5.44
CA ARG A 253 -12.47 21.58 6.33
C ARG A 253 -12.67 20.10 6.03
N PHE A 254 -11.66 19.45 5.46
CA PHE A 254 -11.56 18.00 5.48
C PHE A 254 -10.67 17.57 6.64
N SER A 255 -11.27 16.99 7.68
CA SER A 255 -10.54 16.20 8.68
C SER A 255 -10.65 14.74 8.26
N LEU A 256 -9.56 14.16 7.75
CA LEU A 256 -9.44 12.72 7.58
C LEU A 256 -9.18 12.08 8.95
N GLN A 257 -10.26 11.80 9.69
CA GLN A 257 -10.22 10.89 10.83
C GLN A 257 -10.53 9.48 10.31
N VAL A 258 -9.50 8.66 10.09
CA VAL A 258 -9.70 7.23 9.91
C VAL A 258 -9.82 6.62 11.31
N LEU A 259 -11.06 6.44 11.76
CA LEU A 259 -11.41 5.74 12.99
C LEU A 259 -10.82 4.32 12.96
N GLN A 260 -9.88 4.04 13.86
CA GLN A 260 -9.54 2.66 14.23
C GLN A 260 -10.67 2.12 15.09
N ALA A 261 -11.37 1.09 14.60
CA ALA A 261 -12.14 0.21 15.46
C ALA A 261 -11.16 -0.81 16.07
N LEU A 262 -10.99 -0.71 17.39
CA LEU A 262 -10.38 -1.74 18.25
C LEU A 262 -11.01 -3.12 17.98
#